data_AF-A0A353RAL3-F1
#
_entry.id   AF-A0A353RAL3-F1
#
_cell.length_a   1.000
_cell.length_b   1.000
_cell.length_c   1.000
_cell.angle_alpha   90.00
_cell.angle_beta   90.00
_cell.angle_gamma   90.00
#
_symmetry.space_group_name_H-M   'P 1'
#
loop_
_entity.id
_entity.type
_entity.pdbx_description
1 polymer ?
#
loop_
_entity_poly.entity_id
_entity_poly.type
_entity_poly.pdbx_seq_one_letter_code
_entity_poly.pdbx_strand_id
1 'polypeptide(L)'
;MKKTHRILILLLSCAVTIQAAAADKDSTAVIKKGWTFGALPSIGYNSDLGFQYGALAEVYNYGDGSIFPQYKHLMYVEVNYTTKRSGLFRFFYDSKYLIPGVRVTLDLSYVPEAMADFLGFNGYRSVYNPVWGKTGETGYLSRAFYKMKKDFFRATADFQGTIAGNLSWNAGLGVFNY
;
A
#
# COMPACT_ATOMS: atom_id res chain seq x y z
N MET A 1 1.47 -38.22 22.68
CA MET A 1 1.33 -36.74 22.67
C MET A 1 2.65 -35.94 22.70
N LYS A 2 3.83 -36.53 22.91
CA LYS A 2 5.12 -35.78 22.97
C LYS A 2 5.78 -35.47 21.61
N LYS A 3 5.36 -36.11 20.51
CA LYS A 3 5.99 -35.95 19.18
C LYS A 3 5.49 -34.72 18.40
N THR A 4 4.28 -34.24 18.66
CA THR A 4 3.69 -33.09 17.94
C THR A 4 4.30 -31.75 18.35
N HIS A 5 4.74 -31.60 19.61
CA HIS A 5 5.39 -30.38 20.08
C HIS A 5 6.79 -30.19 19.50
N ARG A 6 7.51 -31.28 19.19
CA ARG A 6 8.84 -31.21 18.56
C ARG A 6 8.76 -30.74 17.11
N ILE A 7 7.69 -31.08 16.39
CA ILE A 7 7.44 -30.61 15.02
C ILE A 7 7.05 -29.12 15.03
N LEU A 8 6.28 -28.68 16.02
CA LEU A 8 5.93 -27.27 16.19
C LEU A 8 7.15 -26.39 16.54
N ILE A 9 8.09 -26.92 17.35
CA ILE A 9 9.34 -26.23 17.69
C ILE A 9 10.32 -26.22 16.49
N LEU A 10 10.34 -27.29 15.67
CA LEU A 10 11.18 -27.34 14.46
C LEU A 10 10.68 -26.41 13.34
N LEU A 11 9.36 -26.20 13.25
CA LEU A 11 8.74 -25.22 12.34
C LEU A 11 8.95 -23.77 12.80
N LEU A 12 9.09 -23.55 14.11
CA LEU A 12 9.37 -22.22 14.68
C LEU A 12 10.86 -21.83 14.59
N SER A 13 11.78 -22.80 14.42
CA SER A 13 13.21 -22.54 14.18
C SER A 13 13.56 -22.27 12.71
N CYS A 14 12.63 -22.39 11.78
CA CYS A 14 12.79 -21.87 10.41
C CYS A 14 12.43 -20.37 10.35
N ALA A 15 12.92 -19.61 11.34
CA ALA A 15 12.75 -18.18 11.42
C ALA A 15 13.80 -17.52 10.52
N VAL A 16 13.36 -17.21 9.30
CA VAL A 16 13.52 -15.89 8.68
C VAL A 16 14.93 -15.30 8.81
N THR A 17 15.84 -15.73 7.93
CA THR A 17 16.89 -14.83 7.45
C THR A 17 16.23 -13.81 6.51
N ILE A 18 15.67 -12.73 7.06
CA ILE A 18 15.50 -11.51 6.27
C ILE A 18 16.92 -11.06 5.95
N GLN A 19 17.35 -11.30 4.72
CA GLN A 19 18.46 -10.56 4.14
C GLN A 19 17.99 -9.11 4.07
N ALA A 20 18.16 -8.37 5.15
CA ALA A 20 18.18 -6.92 5.08
C ALA A 20 19.44 -6.60 4.28
N ALA A 21 19.33 -6.61 2.95
CA ALA A 21 20.24 -5.88 2.10
C ALA A 21 20.01 -4.41 2.47
N ALA A 22 20.69 -3.97 3.54
CA ALA A 22 21.01 -2.58 3.70
C ALA A 22 21.62 -2.16 2.35
N ALA A 23 20.91 -1.29 1.64
CA ALA A 23 21.43 -0.73 0.42
C ALA A 23 22.71 0.01 0.79
N ASP A 24 23.85 -0.64 0.56
CA ASP A 24 25.15 0.00 0.62
C ASP A 24 25.07 1.22 -0.29
N LYS A 25 25.24 2.38 0.34
CA LYS A 25 25.18 3.69 -0.27
C LYS A 25 26.48 4.01 -1.00
N ASP A 26 27.11 3.02 -1.63
CA ASP A 26 28.26 3.19 -2.52
C ASP A 26 27.81 2.97 -3.97
N SER A 27 27.37 4.08 -4.56
CA SER A 27 26.69 4.17 -5.86
C SER A 27 27.66 4.41 -7.02
N THR A 28 28.67 3.56 -7.19
CA THR A 28 29.46 3.57 -8.43
C THR A 28 29.60 2.17 -9.02
N ALA A 29 28.85 1.94 -10.12
CA ALA A 29 29.11 0.97 -11.19
C ALA A 29 28.51 -0.46 -11.15
N VAL A 30 27.48 -0.76 -10.36
CA VAL A 30 26.71 -2.01 -10.57
C VAL A 30 25.44 -1.74 -11.38
N ILE A 31 25.51 -2.00 -12.69
CA ILE A 31 24.35 -1.93 -13.59
C ILE A 31 23.44 -3.12 -13.29
N LYS A 32 22.24 -2.86 -12.76
CA LYS A 32 21.22 -3.90 -12.55
C LYS A 32 20.65 -4.33 -13.91
N LYS A 33 20.50 -5.65 -14.09
CA LYS A 33 19.96 -6.28 -15.31
C LYS A 33 18.84 -7.25 -14.93
N GLY A 34 17.93 -7.49 -15.88
CA GLY A 34 16.85 -8.45 -15.76
C GLY A 34 15.87 -8.09 -14.64
N TRP A 35 15.27 -9.13 -14.06
CA TRP A 35 14.34 -9.00 -12.94
C TRP A 35 15.10 -8.85 -11.62
N THR A 36 14.69 -7.87 -10.83
CA THR A 36 15.15 -7.66 -9.46
C THR A 36 13.94 -7.37 -8.58
N PHE A 37 14.06 -7.67 -7.29
CA PHE A 37 12.99 -7.35 -6.35
C PHE A 37 13.57 -6.85 -5.03
N GLY A 38 12.78 -6.04 -4.33
CA GLY A 38 13.01 -5.63 -2.95
C GLY A 38 11.73 -5.83 -2.17
N ALA A 39 11.80 -6.42 -0.99
CA ALA A 39 10.65 -6.60 -0.13
C ALA A 39 10.99 -6.16 1.28
N LEU A 40 10.06 -5.46 1.93
CA LEU A 40 10.21 -4.97 3.29
C LEU A 40 8.98 -5.36 4.11
N PRO A 41 9.17 -5.83 5.36
CA PRO A 41 8.06 -5.96 6.28
C PRO A 41 7.53 -4.56 6.63
N SER A 42 6.22 -4.47 6.81
CA SER A 42 5.52 -3.26 7.26
C SER A 42 5.00 -3.50 8.67
N ILE A 43 5.74 -3.00 9.65
CA ILE A 43 5.43 -3.19 11.07
C ILE A 43 5.40 -1.82 11.73
N GLY A 44 4.37 -1.56 12.52
CA GLY A 44 4.22 -0.28 13.21
C GLY A 44 3.22 -0.35 14.35
N TYR A 45 3.13 0.71 15.13
CA TYR A 45 2.10 0.86 16.16
C TYR A 45 1.59 2.29 16.18
N ASN A 46 0.28 2.43 16.25
CA ASN A 46 -0.42 3.70 16.42
C ASN A 46 -1.49 3.51 17.51
N SER A 47 -1.63 4.46 18.44
CA SER A 47 -2.61 4.34 19.52
C SER A 47 -4.05 4.23 19.03
N ASP A 48 -4.37 4.84 17.90
CA ASP A 48 -5.70 4.92 17.31
C ASP A 48 -6.00 3.75 16.38
N LEU A 49 -5.00 3.28 15.62
CA LEU A 49 -5.12 2.18 14.65
C LEU A 49 -4.63 0.81 15.18
N GLY A 50 -3.92 0.79 16.29
CA GLY A 50 -3.35 -0.41 16.90
C GLY A 50 -2.02 -0.82 16.27
N PHE A 51 -1.71 -2.11 16.41
CA PHE A 51 -0.50 -2.70 15.83
C PHE A 51 -0.72 -2.93 14.33
N GLN A 52 0.20 -2.45 13.51
CA GLN A 52 0.24 -2.64 12.08
C GLN A 52 1.16 -3.80 11.74
N TYR A 53 0.69 -4.67 10.86
CA TYR A 53 1.44 -5.78 10.31
C TYR A 53 1.14 -5.90 8.81
N GLY A 54 2.16 -6.27 8.05
CA GLY A 54 2.08 -6.26 6.61
C GLY A 54 3.44 -6.42 5.95
N ALA A 55 3.45 -6.23 4.65
CA ALA A 55 4.66 -6.18 3.83
C ALA A 55 4.39 -5.41 2.55
N LEU A 56 5.46 -4.87 1.99
CA LEU A 56 5.48 -4.27 0.66
C LEU A 56 6.62 -4.88 -0.15
N ALA A 57 6.41 -4.99 -1.45
CA ALA A 57 7.39 -5.51 -2.39
C ALA A 57 7.37 -4.71 -3.68
N GLU A 58 8.56 -4.45 -4.19
CA GLU A 58 8.81 -3.83 -5.47
C GLU A 58 9.55 -4.81 -6.36
N VAL A 59 9.07 -4.99 -7.58
CA VAL A 59 9.70 -5.83 -8.60
C VAL A 59 10.00 -4.96 -9.81
N TYR A 60 11.28 -4.86 -10.15
CA TYR A 60 11.78 -4.11 -11.28
C TYR A 60 12.28 -5.06 -12.36
N ASN A 61 12.07 -4.69 -13.62
CA ASN A 61 12.75 -5.28 -14.76
C ASN A 61 13.62 -4.23 -15.44
N TYR A 62 14.94 -4.40 -15.45
CA TYR A 62 15.90 -3.50 -16.09
C TYR A 62 16.30 -3.93 -17.51
N GLY A 63 15.77 -5.04 -18.02
CA GLY A 63 16.14 -5.58 -19.33
C GLY A 63 17.60 -6.03 -19.38
N ASP A 64 18.33 -5.57 -20.39
CA ASP A 64 19.77 -5.82 -20.56
C ASP A 64 20.65 -4.85 -19.74
N GLY A 65 20.03 -3.91 -19.01
CA GLY A 65 20.69 -2.86 -18.22
C GLY A 65 21.15 -1.65 -19.03
N SER A 66 20.88 -1.62 -20.34
CA SER A 66 21.27 -0.50 -21.22
C SER A 66 20.63 0.85 -20.83
N ILE A 67 19.43 0.79 -20.24
CA ILE A 67 18.66 1.95 -19.82
C ILE A 67 18.78 2.27 -18.33
N PHE A 68 19.60 1.53 -17.58
CA PHE A 68 19.78 1.76 -16.14
C PHE A 68 20.22 3.22 -15.88
N PRO A 69 19.63 3.94 -14.92
CA PRO A 69 18.76 3.48 -13.82
C PRO A 69 17.26 3.37 -14.16
N GLN A 70 16.84 3.62 -15.40
CA GLN A 70 15.44 3.46 -15.80
C GLN A 70 15.05 1.97 -15.85
N TYR A 71 13.78 1.68 -15.56
CA TYR A 71 13.21 0.35 -15.63
C TYR A 71 12.34 0.18 -16.88
N LYS A 72 12.23 -1.07 -17.35
CA LYS A 72 11.22 -1.47 -18.35
C LYS A 72 9.86 -1.71 -17.73
N HIS A 73 9.84 -2.38 -16.57
CA HIS A 73 8.62 -2.68 -15.82
C HIS A 73 8.86 -2.44 -14.34
N LEU A 74 7.87 -1.84 -13.69
CA LEU A 74 7.76 -1.69 -12.25
C LEU A 74 6.45 -2.32 -11.81
N MET A 75 6.51 -3.24 -10.85
CA MET A 75 5.37 -3.74 -10.10
C MET A 75 5.59 -3.43 -8.62
N TYR A 76 4.57 -2.91 -7.96
CA TYR A 76 4.55 -2.63 -6.54
C TYR A 76 3.34 -3.32 -5.91
N VAL A 77 3.55 -4.06 -4.83
CA VAL A 77 2.51 -4.74 -4.08
C VAL A 77 2.65 -4.38 -2.61
N GLU A 78 1.57 -3.97 -1.98
CA GLU A 78 1.54 -3.62 -0.56
C GLU A 78 0.31 -4.21 0.09
N VAL A 79 0.52 -4.84 1.25
CA VAL A 79 -0.51 -5.38 2.10
C VAL A 79 -0.19 -4.94 3.52
N ASN A 80 -0.93 -3.96 4.03
CA ASN A 80 -0.83 -3.48 5.38
C ASN A 80 -2.19 -3.61 6.06
N TYR A 81 -2.19 -4.10 7.30
CA TYR A 81 -3.39 -4.19 8.09
C TYR A 81 -3.11 -3.93 9.55
N THR A 82 -4.06 -3.33 10.25
CA THR A 82 -3.93 -2.98 11.66
C THR A 82 -4.88 -3.77 12.54
N THR A 83 -4.53 -3.95 13.82
CA THR A 83 -5.37 -4.67 14.78
C THR A 83 -6.73 -4.00 15.02
N LYS A 84 -6.87 -2.71 14.71
CA LYS A 84 -8.16 -2.00 14.76
C LYS A 84 -8.85 -1.86 13.39
N ARG A 85 -8.57 -2.79 12.47
CA ARG A 85 -9.32 -2.97 11.21
C ARG A 85 -9.23 -1.75 10.28
N SER A 86 -8.04 -1.19 10.17
CA SER A 86 -7.67 -0.28 9.09
C SER A 86 -6.62 -0.96 8.21
N GLY A 87 -6.60 -0.70 6.91
CA GLY A 87 -5.65 -1.34 6.01
C GLY A 87 -5.43 -0.63 4.69
N LEU A 88 -4.40 -1.09 3.99
CA LEU A 88 -4.04 -0.68 2.64
C LEU A 88 -3.59 -1.93 1.87
N PHE A 89 -4.34 -2.25 0.83
CA PHE A 89 -4.02 -3.31 -0.11
C PHE A 89 -3.84 -2.64 -1.46
N ARG A 90 -2.62 -2.62 -1.98
CA ARG A 90 -2.32 -1.90 -3.22
C ARG A 90 -1.53 -2.77 -4.17
N PHE A 91 -1.92 -2.74 -5.44
CA PHE A 91 -1.15 -3.23 -6.56
C PHE A 91 -0.94 -2.08 -7.53
N PHE A 92 0.30 -1.82 -7.90
CA PHE A 92 0.65 -0.77 -8.83
C PHE A 92 1.58 -1.33 -9.91
N TYR A 93 1.35 -0.92 -11.15
CA TYR A 93 2.14 -1.31 -12.31
C TYR A 93 2.46 -0.09 -13.16
N ASP A 94 3.70 0.02 -13.60
CA ASP A 94 4.12 1.06 -14.55
C ASP A 94 5.10 0.51 -15.59
N SER A 95 4.87 0.86 -16.85
CA SER A 95 5.77 0.52 -17.95
C SER A 95 5.62 1.43 -19.16
N LYS A 96 6.75 1.82 -19.75
CA LYS A 96 6.83 2.46 -21.08
C LYS A 96 6.96 1.46 -22.24
N TYR A 97 7.05 0.17 -21.92
CA TYR A 97 7.44 -0.88 -22.87
C TYR A 97 6.35 -1.94 -23.06
N LEU A 98 5.25 -1.87 -22.30
CA LEU A 98 4.11 -2.76 -22.48
C LEU A 98 3.40 -2.51 -23.83
N ILE A 99 3.20 -1.23 -24.18
CA ILE A 99 2.62 -0.80 -25.46
C ILE A 99 3.64 0.13 -26.13
N PRO A 100 4.06 -0.13 -27.39
CA PRO A 100 5.01 0.75 -28.08
C PRO A 100 4.52 2.21 -28.13
N GLY A 101 5.35 3.14 -27.68
CA GLY A 101 5.06 4.57 -27.71
C GLY A 101 4.06 5.07 -26.64
N VAL A 102 3.56 4.18 -25.77
CA VAL A 102 2.59 4.52 -24.72
C VAL A 102 3.07 4.01 -23.37
N ARG A 103 3.20 4.91 -22.39
CA ARG A 103 3.37 4.55 -20.99
C ARG A 103 2.03 4.13 -20.41
N VAL A 104 2.01 2.95 -19.83
CA VAL A 104 0.84 2.38 -19.13
C VAL A 104 1.13 2.43 -17.63
N THR A 105 0.22 3.03 -16.88
CA THR A 105 0.23 3.05 -15.42
C THR A 105 -1.09 2.50 -14.92
N LEU A 106 -1.05 1.54 -14.00
CA LEU A 106 -2.24 0.92 -13.40
C LEU A 106 -2.09 0.92 -11.88
N ASP A 107 -3.12 1.37 -11.16
CA ASP A 107 -3.17 1.43 -9.70
C ASP A 107 -4.48 0.81 -9.22
N LEU A 108 -4.38 -0.25 -8.44
CA LEU A 108 -5.49 -0.90 -7.76
C LEU A 108 -5.26 -0.74 -6.26
N SER A 109 -6.22 -0.19 -5.55
CA SER A 109 -6.13 -0.03 -4.11
C SER A 109 -7.45 -0.33 -3.41
N TYR A 110 -7.38 -1.07 -2.30
CA TYR A 110 -8.46 -1.29 -1.37
C TYR A 110 -8.05 -0.80 0.02
N VAL A 111 -8.84 0.10 0.60
CA VAL A 111 -8.54 0.81 1.85
C VAL A 111 -9.73 0.66 2.79
N PRO A 112 -9.80 -0.44 3.57
CA PRO A 112 -10.81 -0.60 4.60
C PRO A 112 -10.47 0.22 5.83
N GLU A 113 -11.45 0.91 6.40
CA GLU A 113 -11.31 1.73 7.59
C GLU A 113 -12.57 1.59 8.47
N ALA A 114 -12.44 0.93 9.63
CA ALA A 114 -13.57 0.67 10.51
C ALA A 114 -14.06 1.90 11.30
N MET A 115 -13.18 2.87 11.57
CA MET A 115 -13.44 4.00 12.47
C MET A 115 -13.12 5.34 11.79
N ALA A 116 -13.51 5.47 10.51
CA ALA A 116 -13.34 6.72 9.77
C ALA A 116 -14.18 7.83 10.42
N ASP A 117 -13.61 9.02 10.57
CA ASP A 117 -14.32 10.16 11.14
C ASP A 117 -15.48 10.62 10.26
N PHE A 118 -16.66 10.73 10.86
CA PHE A 118 -17.85 11.30 10.22
C PHE A 118 -18.43 12.42 11.08
N LEU A 119 -18.27 13.65 10.60
CA LEU A 119 -18.76 14.85 11.28
C LEU A 119 -20.14 15.30 10.80
N GLY A 120 -20.90 14.42 10.13
CA GLY A 120 -22.22 14.71 9.60
C GLY A 120 -22.21 15.52 8.30
N PHE A 121 -23.41 15.75 7.76
CA PHE A 121 -23.63 16.61 6.59
C PHE A 121 -23.74 18.08 7.06
N ASN A 122 -23.14 19.01 6.30
CA ASN A 122 -23.08 20.47 6.57
C ASN A 122 -21.96 20.99 7.51
N GLY A 123 -20.93 20.17 7.80
CA GLY A 123 -19.69 20.64 8.45
C GLY A 123 -19.93 21.37 9.76
N TYR A 124 -19.56 22.66 9.85
CA TYR A 124 -19.70 23.47 11.07
C TYR A 124 -21.14 23.60 11.59
N ARG A 125 -22.15 23.42 10.73
CA ARG A 125 -23.57 23.52 11.12
C ARG A 125 -24.13 22.21 11.71
N SER A 126 -23.36 21.12 11.68
CA SER A 126 -23.74 19.86 12.33
C SER A 126 -23.73 20.02 13.85
N VAL A 127 -24.79 19.57 14.53
CA VAL A 127 -24.78 19.48 15.99
C VAL A 127 -23.76 18.42 16.41
N TYR A 128 -22.65 18.86 17.01
CA TYR A 128 -21.62 17.99 17.55
C TYR A 128 -21.64 18.05 19.07
N ASN A 129 -21.91 16.90 19.69
CA ASN A 129 -21.79 16.71 21.13
C ASN A 129 -20.57 15.81 21.43
N PRO A 130 -19.44 16.36 21.90
CA PRO A 130 -18.21 15.60 22.15
C PRO A 130 -18.37 14.53 23.24
N VAL A 131 -19.33 14.69 24.15
CA VAL A 131 -19.54 13.79 25.29
C VAL A 131 -19.96 12.39 24.81
N TRP A 132 -20.74 12.30 23.73
CA TRP A 132 -21.25 11.02 23.22
C TRP A 132 -20.14 10.06 22.75
N GLY A 133 -19.00 10.59 22.31
CA GLY A 133 -17.85 9.81 21.81
C GLY A 133 -16.69 9.66 22.79
N LYS A 134 -16.67 10.41 23.90
CA LYS A 134 -15.56 10.43 24.87
C LYS A 134 -15.81 9.46 26.02
N THR A 135 -15.02 8.40 26.08
CA THR A 135 -15.08 7.42 27.18
C THR A 135 -14.74 8.10 28.52
N GLY A 136 -15.58 7.93 29.53
CA GLY A 136 -15.38 8.48 30.87
C GLY A 136 -16.25 9.71 31.21
N GLU A 137 -16.96 10.28 30.23
CA GLU A 137 -17.85 11.43 30.44
C GLU A 137 -19.28 10.99 30.81
N THR A 138 -19.97 11.83 31.59
CA THR A 138 -21.39 11.63 31.92
C THR A 138 -22.25 11.91 30.69
N GLY A 139 -22.79 10.85 30.07
CA GLY A 139 -23.51 10.92 28.79
C GLY A 139 -22.78 10.28 27.61
N TYR A 140 -21.67 9.57 27.86
CA TYR A 140 -21.03 8.71 26.85
C TYR A 140 -22.01 7.69 26.27
N LEU A 141 -22.05 7.60 24.93
CA LEU A 141 -22.87 6.63 24.20
C LEU A 141 -21.99 5.53 23.61
N SER A 142 -21.05 5.89 22.74
CA SER A 142 -20.14 4.95 22.10
C SER A 142 -18.94 5.68 21.50
N ARG A 143 -17.76 5.06 21.57
CA ARG A 143 -16.55 5.53 20.87
C ARG A 143 -16.74 5.62 19.36
N ALA A 144 -17.67 4.84 18.81
CA ALA A 144 -17.99 4.82 17.38
C ALA A 144 -19.13 5.80 17.00
N PHE A 145 -19.65 6.62 17.92
CA PHE A 145 -20.85 7.42 17.66
C PHE A 145 -20.74 8.36 16.44
N TYR A 146 -19.59 9.02 16.28
CA TYR A 146 -19.27 9.87 15.12
C TYR A 146 -18.33 9.19 14.13
N LYS A 147 -18.32 7.86 14.11
CA LYS A 147 -17.46 7.07 13.23
C LYS A 147 -18.31 6.32 12.23
N MET A 148 -17.78 6.16 11.02
CA MET A 148 -18.36 5.29 10.01
C MET A 148 -17.34 4.23 9.59
N LYS A 149 -17.88 3.10 9.14
CA LYS A 149 -17.08 2.14 8.38
C LYS A 149 -17.03 2.61 6.93
N LYS A 150 -15.83 2.66 6.35
CA LYS A 150 -15.57 3.06 4.97
C LYS A 150 -14.68 2.00 4.33
N ASP A 151 -15.15 1.38 3.26
CA ASP A 151 -14.40 0.39 2.49
C ASP A 151 -14.16 0.96 1.09
N PHE A 152 -13.02 1.63 0.90
CA PHE A 152 -12.76 2.34 -0.34
C PHE A 152 -11.99 1.46 -1.33
N PHE A 153 -12.59 1.18 -2.49
CA PHE A 153 -11.91 0.53 -3.61
C PHE A 153 -11.70 1.52 -4.75
N ARG A 154 -10.49 1.52 -5.29
CA ARG A 154 -10.10 2.35 -6.44
C ARG A 154 -9.31 1.50 -7.43
N ALA A 155 -9.66 1.65 -8.70
CA ALA A 155 -8.88 1.13 -9.81
C ALA A 155 -8.69 2.23 -10.86
N THR A 156 -7.46 2.55 -11.22
CA THR A 156 -7.14 3.51 -12.28
C THR A 156 -6.21 2.88 -13.30
N ALA A 157 -6.40 3.26 -14.56
CA ALA A 157 -5.51 2.94 -15.66
C ALA A 157 -5.28 4.20 -16.48
N ASP A 158 -4.03 4.62 -16.57
CA ASP A 158 -3.60 5.83 -17.26
C ASP A 158 -2.64 5.47 -18.40
N PHE A 159 -2.79 6.19 -19.51
CA PHE A 159 -2.03 6.02 -20.74
C PHE A 159 -1.44 7.37 -21.14
N GLN A 160 -0.13 7.41 -21.35
CA GLN A 160 0.59 8.62 -21.75
C GLN A 160 1.41 8.35 -23.01
N GLY A 161 1.36 9.24 -24.00
CA GLY A 161 2.17 9.15 -25.21
C GLY A 161 2.62 10.52 -25.73
N THR A 162 3.46 10.53 -26.76
CA THR A 162 3.93 11.76 -27.42
C THR A 162 3.15 12.01 -28.69
N ILE A 163 2.66 13.24 -28.89
CA ILE A 163 2.00 13.67 -30.13
C ILE A 163 3.07 14.18 -31.12
N ALA A 164 3.82 15.21 -30.74
CA ALA A 164 4.84 15.84 -31.59
C ALA A 164 5.86 16.62 -30.76
N GLY A 165 7.15 16.42 -31.00
CA GLY A 165 8.22 17.07 -30.24
C GLY A 165 8.06 16.83 -28.74
N ASN A 166 7.88 17.91 -27.98
CA ASN A 166 7.67 17.88 -26.53
C ASN A 166 6.18 17.89 -26.12
N LEU A 167 5.26 17.83 -27.09
CA LEU A 167 3.83 17.74 -26.81
C LEU A 167 3.43 16.29 -26.55
N SER A 168 2.88 16.03 -25.37
CA SER A 168 2.38 14.71 -24.95
C SER A 168 0.87 14.73 -24.71
N TRP A 169 0.24 13.57 -24.86
CA TRP A 169 -1.13 13.32 -24.42
C TRP A 169 -1.14 12.43 -23.19
N ASN A 170 -2.19 12.56 -22.39
CA ASN A 170 -2.50 11.65 -21.29
C ASN A 170 -4.02 11.42 -21.27
N ALA A 171 -4.43 10.17 -21.17
CA ALA A 171 -5.82 9.77 -21.00
C ALA A 171 -5.89 8.60 -20.02
N GLY A 172 -6.90 8.60 -19.16
CA GLY A 172 -7.07 7.56 -18.15
C GLY A 172 -8.52 7.28 -17.82
N LEU A 173 -8.73 6.13 -17.19
CA LEU A 173 -10.02 5.66 -16.70
C LEU A 173 -9.88 5.29 -15.22
N GLY A 174 -10.89 5.68 -14.42
CA GLY A 174 -10.92 5.40 -12.99
C GLY A 174 -12.27 4.85 -12.55
N VAL A 175 -12.26 3.78 -11.77
CA VAL A 175 -13.42 3.23 -11.08
C VAL A 175 -13.21 3.40 -9.58
N PHE A 176 -14.18 4.04 -8.93
CA PHE A 176 -14.16 4.34 -7.50
C PHE A 176 -15.43 3.79 -6.86
N ASN A 177 -15.27 3.00 -5.80
CA ASN A 177 -16.36 2.44 -5.02
C ASN A 177 -16.11 2.80 -3.54
N TYR A 178 -17.14 3.34 -2.88
CA TYR A 178 -17.08 3.98 -1.57
C TYR A 178 -17.96 3.27 -0.55
#